data_AF-A0A2M4CM61-F1
#
_entry.id   AF-A0A2M4CM61-F1
#
_cell.length_a   1.000
_cell.length_b   1.000
_cell.length_c   1.000
_cell.angle_alpha   90.00
_cell.angle_beta   90.00
_cell.angle_gamma   90.00
#
_symmetry.space_group_name_H-M   'P 1'
#
loop_
_entity.id
_entity.type
_entity.pdbx_description
1 polymer ?
#
loop_
_entity_poly.entity_id
_entity_poly.type
_entity_poly.pdbx_seq_one_letter_code
_entity_poly.pdbx_strand_id
1 'polypeptide(L)'
;PPSTLRGKTPIVLVFIKLVPNYVTAVPAKMSVLRLFGGEIISIYRQTLLTSFAGPAARHFGTISQQLRAAASTEKEAEPAEEGSLGGDEEQPEASDKQRGAPEDDPKDRTRLIPVETSVRYLASEAYRQTYQDDPVWKHYRRNHKGAYPSKKTRKTCIRKGRISTGNPCPICRDEYLVLDHNNIDLLKQFISPQTGEVLSYRVTGLCQKKHLQLLVAVERAMDRGMLTFDVPFREYDYSEYYTTNDVKKAVK
;
A
#
# COMPACT_ATOMS: atom_id res chain seq x y z
N PRO A 1 -25.90 -63.60 -36.67
CA PRO A 1 -26.56 -62.37 -36.19
C PRO A 1 -25.57 -61.19 -36.24
N PRO A 2 -25.97 -60.05 -36.85
CA PRO A 2 -25.13 -59.16 -37.66
C PRO A 2 -24.50 -58.04 -36.81
N SER A 3 -23.64 -57.12 -37.26
CA SER A 3 -23.47 -56.46 -38.56
C SER A 3 -22.14 -55.70 -38.58
N THR A 4 -21.53 -55.70 -39.77
CA THR A 4 -20.58 -54.75 -40.36
C THR A 4 -20.73 -53.28 -39.99
N LEU A 5 -19.61 -52.53 -39.93
CA LEU A 5 -19.34 -51.19 -40.53
C LEU A 5 -17.83 -50.91 -40.37
N ARG A 6 -16.98 -51.09 -41.40
CA ARG A 6 -16.51 -50.11 -42.41
C ARG A 6 -15.93 -48.81 -41.83
N GLY A 7 -14.68 -48.50 -42.21
CA GLY A 7 -14.21 -47.11 -42.32
C GLY A 7 -12.73 -46.85 -42.00
N LYS A 8 -11.83 -47.21 -42.91
CA LYS A 8 -10.47 -46.63 -42.98
C LYS A 8 -10.57 -45.25 -43.66
N THR A 9 -9.93 -44.22 -43.09
CA THR A 9 -8.98 -43.31 -43.78
C THR A 9 -8.47 -42.24 -42.81
N PRO A 10 -7.16 -41.94 -42.79
CA PRO A 10 -6.57 -40.83 -42.04
C PRO A 10 -6.59 -39.56 -42.90
N ILE A 11 -7.23 -38.50 -42.41
CA ILE A 11 -7.23 -37.19 -43.07
C ILE A 11 -6.14 -36.31 -42.43
N VAL A 12 -5.02 -36.36 -43.12
CA VAL A 12 -4.06 -35.30 -43.43
C VAL A 12 -4.35 -33.91 -42.82
N LEU A 13 -3.37 -33.50 -42.01
CA LEU A 13 -2.93 -32.12 -41.77
C LEU A 13 -3.25 -31.13 -42.90
N VAL A 14 -4.10 -30.14 -42.60
CA VAL A 14 -4.17 -28.90 -43.37
C VAL A 14 -3.95 -27.74 -42.42
N PHE A 15 -2.67 -27.35 -42.32
CA PHE A 15 -2.25 -26.02 -41.90
C PHE A 15 -2.81 -25.01 -42.90
N ILE A 16 -3.80 -24.21 -42.49
CA ILE A 16 -4.11 -22.95 -43.17
C ILE A 16 -3.80 -21.82 -42.19
N LYS A 17 -2.59 -21.27 -42.37
CA LYS A 17 -2.26 -19.91 -42.00
C LYS A 17 -3.19 -18.98 -42.77
N LEU A 18 -4.12 -18.32 -42.08
CA LEU A 18 -4.68 -17.05 -42.53
C LEU A 18 -4.71 -16.12 -41.32
N VAL A 19 -3.59 -15.42 -41.15
CA VAL A 19 -3.52 -14.17 -40.39
C VAL A 19 -4.05 -13.09 -41.33
N PRO A 20 -5.24 -12.51 -41.11
CA PRO A 20 -5.58 -11.27 -41.78
C PRO A 20 -4.80 -10.13 -41.11
N ASN A 21 -3.76 -9.69 -41.80
CA ASN A 21 -3.11 -8.40 -41.61
C ASN A 21 -4.16 -7.28 -41.74
N TYR A 22 -4.78 -6.88 -40.62
CA TYR A 22 -5.44 -5.58 -40.53
C TYR A 22 -4.41 -4.55 -40.12
N VAL A 23 -3.72 -4.01 -41.13
CA VAL A 23 -3.05 -2.71 -41.05
C VAL A 23 -4.17 -1.67 -40.95
N THR A 24 -4.54 -1.31 -39.73
CA THR A 24 -5.36 -0.13 -39.49
C THR A 24 -4.48 1.09 -39.71
N ALA A 25 -4.59 1.67 -40.91
CA ALA A 25 -4.08 2.98 -41.22
C ALA A 25 -4.64 3.99 -40.21
N VAL A 26 -3.78 4.53 -39.35
CA VAL A 26 -4.08 5.68 -38.51
C VAL A 26 -4.09 6.91 -39.44
N PRO A 27 -5.23 7.59 -39.66
CA PRO A 27 -5.22 8.83 -40.42
C PRO A 27 -4.49 9.90 -39.59
N ALA A 28 -3.40 10.40 -40.17
CA ALA A 28 -2.71 11.61 -39.72
C ALA A 28 -3.71 12.77 -39.61
N LYS A 29 -4.15 13.08 -38.38
CA LYS A 29 -4.85 14.32 -38.11
C LYS A 29 -3.83 15.45 -38.15
N MET A 30 -3.93 16.22 -39.21
CA MET A 30 -3.23 17.46 -39.43
C MET A 30 -3.37 18.39 -38.23
N SER A 31 -2.21 18.87 -37.80
CA SER A 31 -2.00 20.02 -36.94
C SER A 31 -2.74 21.24 -37.51
N VAL A 32 -3.89 21.57 -36.93
CA VAL A 32 -4.52 22.89 -37.02
C VAL A 32 -4.97 23.28 -35.61
N LEU A 33 -4.00 23.67 -34.78
CA LEU A 33 -4.19 24.44 -33.53
C LEU A 33 -2.81 24.95 -33.09
N ARG A 34 -2.13 25.65 -34.01
CA ARG A 34 -1.20 26.72 -33.67
C ARG A 34 -1.94 28.00 -33.98
N LEU A 35 -2.51 28.62 -32.94
CA LEU A 35 -2.95 30.01 -32.78
C LEU A 35 -3.67 30.02 -31.42
N PHE A 36 -3.52 31.08 -30.63
CA PHE A 36 -3.80 31.17 -29.18
C PHE A 36 -2.69 30.64 -28.25
N GLY A 37 -1.44 30.99 -28.58
CA GLY A 37 -0.38 31.12 -27.58
C GLY A 37 -0.16 32.61 -27.27
N GLY A 38 -0.21 32.96 -25.98
CA GLY A 38 -0.01 34.31 -25.46
C GLY A 38 -1.35 35.00 -25.13
N GLU A 39 -1.54 35.32 -23.84
CA GLU A 39 -2.56 36.23 -23.24
C GLU A 39 -3.16 35.72 -21.90
N ILE A 40 -2.72 34.59 -21.34
CA ILE A 40 -3.20 34.14 -19.99
C ILE A 40 -2.20 34.44 -18.85
N ILE A 41 -0.98 34.87 -19.15
CA ILE A 41 0.08 35.10 -18.14
C ILE A 41 0.18 36.57 -17.68
N SER A 42 -0.65 37.50 -18.19
CA SER A 42 -0.59 38.91 -17.79
C SER A 42 -1.55 39.31 -16.66
N ILE A 43 -2.55 38.50 -16.33
CA ILE A 43 -3.55 38.84 -15.30
C ILE A 43 -3.02 38.53 -13.88
N TYR A 44 -2.02 37.66 -13.73
CA TYR A 44 -1.51 37.25 -12.43
C TYR A 44 -0.35 38.11 -11.87
N ARG A 45 0.06 39.18 -12.58
CA ARG A 45 1.18 40.04 -12.15
C ARG A 45 0.77 41.48 -11.78
N GLN A 46 -0.49 41.88 -12.03
CA GLN A 46 -1.00 43.20 -11.60
C GLN A 46 -1.78 43.16 -10.26
N THR A 47 -2.19 41.98 -9.77
CA THR A 47 -2.99 41.85 -8.53
C THR A 47 -2.13 41.77 -7.25
N LEU A 48 -0.80 41.91 -7.35
CA LEU A 48 0.13 41.82 -6.22
C LEU A 48 0.77 43.16 -5.81
N LEU A 49 0.31 44.31 -6.32
CA LEU A 49 0.88 45.62 -5.96
C LEU A 49 -0.13 46.74 -5.62
N THR A 50 -1.42 46.44 -5.45
CA THR A 50 -2.39 47.45 -4.98
C THR A 50 -3.43 46.86 -4.02
N SER A 51 -3.02 46.56 -2.79
CA SER A 51 -3.92 46.45 -1.61
C SER A 51 -3.10 46.33 -0.31
N PHE A 52 -2.36 47.37 0.07
CA PHE A 52 -1.96 47.60 1.46
C PHE A 52 -1.90 49.12 1.73
N ALA A 53 -3.09 49.71 1.89
CA ALA A 53 -3.27 51.00 2.52
C ALA A 53 -4.64 50.99 3.22
N GLY A 54 -4.66 50.64 4.50
CA GLY A 54 -5.87 50.61 5.33
C GLY A 54 -5.59 50.12 6.77
N PRO A 55 -6.14 50.76 7.82
CA PRO A 55 -5.63 50.66 9.18
C PRO A 55 -6.24 49.48 9.95
N ALA A 56 -5.56 48.32 9.94
CA ALA A 56 -5.89 47.21 10.84
C ALA A 56 -4.65 46.38 11.24
N ALA A 57 -3.46 46.98 11.18
CA ALA A 57 -2.20 46.35 11.59
C ALA A 57 -1.93 46.56 13.09
N ARG A 58 -2.78 46.00 13.95
CA ARG A 58 -2.52 45.84 15.38
C ARG A 58 -3.28 44.63 15.92
N HIS A 59 -2.84 43.40 15.63
CA HIS A 59 -3.13 42.18 16.41
C HIS A 59 -2.41 40.95 15.78
N PHE A 60 -1.09 41.01 15.60
CA PHE A 60 -0.29 39.83 15.21
C PHE A 60 1.13 39.93 15.80
N GLY A 61 1.21 40.20 17.11
CA GLY A 61 2.48 40.46 17.80
C GLY A 61 2.62 39.85 19.19
N THR A 62 1.79 38.87 19.57
CA THR A 62 1.77 38.35 20.96
C THR A 62 1.87 36.84 21.12
N ILE A 63 2.06 36.05 20.05
CA ILE A 63 2.18 34.58 20.14
C ILE A 63 3.64 34.09 20.15
N SER A 64 4.58 34.90 19.65
CA SER A 64 6.01 34.55 19.61
C SER A 64 6.78 34.85 20.91
N GLN A 65 6.17 35.58 21.86
CA GLN A 65 6.76 35.85 23.18
C GLN A 65 6.41 34.77 24.24
N GLN A 66 5.41 33.91 23.99
CA GLN A 66 5.01 32.88 24.96
C GLN A 66 5.72 31.53 24.79
N LEU A 67 6.43 31.30 23.68
CA LEU A 67 7.23 30.07 23.48
C LEU A 67 8.70 30.20 23.90
N ARG A 68 9.11 31.36 24.44
CA ARG A 68 10.48 31.61 24.92
C ARG A 68 10.62 31.58 26.45
N ALA A 69 9.51 31.49 27.19
CA ALA A 69 9.49 31.46 28.66
C ALA A 69 9.33 30.03 29.25
N ALA A 70 9.24 28.99 28.42
CA ALA A 70 9.11 27.59 28.86
C ALA A 70 10.44 26.79 28.78
N ALA A 71 11.56 27.45 28.47
CA ALA A 71 12.87 26.84 28.23
C ALA A 71 13.90 27.17 29.32
N SER A 72 13.47 27.37 30.57
CA SER A 72 14.38 27.61 31.70
C SER A 72 13.93 26.90 32.97
N THR A 73 13.96 25.57 32.95
CA THR A 73 14.09 24.72 34.15
C THR A 73 14.76 23.40 33.76
N GLU A 74 16.06 23.46 33.47
CA GLU A 74 16.93 22.29 33.52
C GLU A 74 17.74 22.44 34.82
N LYS A 75 17.49 21.54 35.77
CA LYS A 75 18.34 21.34 36.94
C LYS A 75 18.86 19.91 36.89
N GLU A 76 20.17 19.84 36.81
CA GLU A 76 21.04 18.68 36.83
C GLU A 76 20.95 17.94 38.18
N ALA A 77 21.01 16.61 38.14
CA ALA A 77 21.39 15.79 39.28
C ALA A 77 22.14 14.54 38.76
N GLU A 78 23.44 14.52 39.02
CA GLU A 78 24.39 13.41 38.81
C GLU A 78 24.37 12.42 40.00
N PRO A 79 24.96 11.21 39.87
CA PRO A 79 24.58 9.99 40.59
C PRO A 79 25.41 9.72 41.86
N ALA A 80 24.92 8.79 42.70
CA ALA A 80 25.68 8.18 43.79
C ALA A 80 25.49 6.66 43.77
N GLU A 81 26.61 5.93 43.87
CA GLU A 81 26.76 4.49 43.73
C GLU A 81 26.74 3.71 45.05
N GLU A 82 26.31 2.45 44.90
CA GLU A 82 26.65 1.19 45.61
C GLU A 82 26.41 0.97 47.11
N GLY A 83 25.69 -0.13 47.41
CA GLY A 83 25.64 -0.78 48.71
C GLY A 83 24.73 -2.03 48.70
N SER A 84 25.31 -3.19 48.96
CA SER A 84 24.77 -4.55 48.76
C SER A 84 24.13 -5.18 50.03
N LEU A 85 23.44 -6.32 49.81
CA LEU A 85 23.12 -7.46 50.71
C LEU A 85 21.78 -7.49 51.48
N GLY A 86 20.87 -8.35 50.99
CA GLY A 86 20.44 -9.63 51.61
C GLY A 86 19.47 -9.65 52.82
N GLY A 87 18.37 -10.43 52.69
CA GLY A 87 17.77 -11.20 53.79
C GLY A 87 16.28 -10.97 54.12
N ASP A 88 15.43 -11.82 53.52
CA ASP A 88 14.26 -12.55 54.04
C ASP A 88 13.09 -11.91 54.86
N GLU A 89 11.89 -12.25 54.35
CA GLU A 89 10.56 -12.47 54.99
C GLU A 89 9.85 -11.35 55.79
N GLU A 90 8.74 -10.83 55.25
CA GLU A 90 7.35 -11.12 55.71
C GLU A 90 6.30 -10.38 54.86
N GLN A 91 5.21 -11.08 54.53
CA GLN A 91 4.01 -10.54 53.88
C GLN A 91 3.32 -9.48 54.75
N PRO A 92 2.64 -8.51 54.12
CA PRO A 92 1.20 -8.49 54.33
C PRO A 92 0.43 -8.39 53.02
N GLU A 93 -0.57 -9.26 52.91
CA GLU A 93 -1.64 -9.22 51.93
C GLU A 93 -2.36 -7.86 51.99
N ALA A 94 -2.06 -6.99 51.03
CA ALA A 94 -2.90 -5.86 50.69
C ALA A 94 -3.35 -6.07 49.25
N SER A 95 -4.64 -6.38 49.11
CA SER A 95 -5.36 -6.58 47.86
C SER A 95 -5.04 -5.45 46.87
N ASP A 96 -4.08 -5.70 45.98
CA ASP A 96 -3.84 -4.81 44.85
C ASP A 96 -5.01 -5.02 43.89
N LYS A 97 -5.98 -4.12 43.98
CA LYS A 97 -6.99 -3.96 42.94
C LYS A 97 -6.22 -3.74 41.66
N GLN A 98 -6.07 -4.80 40.87
CA GLN A 98 -5.80 -4.72 39.45
C GLN A 98 -6.72 -3.64 38.90
N ARG A 99 -6.15 -2.45 38.69
CA ARG A 99 -6.74 -1.42 37.86
C ARG A 99 -6.76 -2.06 36.49
N GLY A 100 -7.89 -2.68 36.17
CA GLY A 100 -8.15 -3.18 34.83
C GLY A 100 -7.76 -2.08 33.88
N ALA A 101 -6.88 -2.40 32.92
CA ALA A 101 -6.64 -1.53 31.79
C ALA A 101 -8.02 -1.07 31.27
N PRO A 102 -8.19 0.21 30.90
CA PRO A 102 -9.48 0.68 30.40
C PRO A 102 -9.96 -0.29 29.32
N GLU A 103 -11.18 -0.82 29.46
CA GLU A 103 -11.76 -1.68 28.44
C GLU A 103 -11.81 -0.88 27.13
N ASP A 104 -10.94 -1.27 26.21
CA ASP A 104 -10.82 -0.56 24.96
C ASP A 104 -12.02 -0.89 24.09
N ASP A 105 -12.69 0.15 23.63
CA ASP A 105 -13.76 0.07 22.64
C ASP A 105 -13.32 -0.87 21.50
N PRO A 106 -13.95 -2.04 21.28
CA PRO A 106 -13.44 -3.06 20.34
C PRO A 106 -13.48 -2.58 18.87
N LYS A 107 -14.13 -1.45 18.61
CA LYS A 107 -14.26 -0.81 17.30
C LYS A 107 -13.32 0.38 17.11
N ASP A 108 -12.57 0.76 18.14
CA ASP A 108 -11.63 1.86 18.04
C ASP A 108 -10.37 1.45 17.25
N ARG A 109 -9.93 2.33 16.37
CA ARG A 109 -8.80 2.17 15.45
C ARG A 109 -7.96 3.45 15.41
N THR A 110 -8.00 4.23 16.49
CA THR A 110 -7.23 5.48 16.64
C THR A 110 -5.78 5.20 17.02
N ARG A 111 -5.51 4.03 17.62
CA ARG A 111 -4.18 3.61 18.06
C ARG A 111 -3.24 3.36 16.87
N LEU A 112 -2.03 3.90 16.99
CA LEU A 112 -0.96 3.64 16.04
C LEU A 112 -0.22 2.39 16.49
N ILE A 113 -0.35 1.32 15.73
CA ILE A 113 0.34 0.05 15.99
C ILE A 113 1.63 0.04 15.19
N PRO A 114 2.80 -0.13 15.84
CA PRO A 114 4.07 -0.18 15.14
C PRO A 114 4.22 -1.51 14.37
N VAL A 115 5.06 -1.50 13.34
CA VAL A 115 5.19 -2.61 12.40
C VAL A 115 5.77 -3.85 13.09
N GLU A 116 6.67 -3.65 14.03
CA GLU A 116 7.34 -4.69 14.81
C GLU A 116 6.31 -5.52 15.59
N THR A 117 5.28 -4.88 16.14
CA THR A 117 4.18 -5.56 16.83
C THR A 117 3.37 -6.41 15.85
N SER A 118 3.15 -5.93 14.62
CA SER A 118 2.48 -6.70 13.57
C SER A 118 3.26 -7.96 13.19
N VAL A 119 4.58 -7.84 13.03
CA VAL A 119 5.46 -8.97 12.72
C VAL A 119 5.45 -9.99 13.87
N ARG A 120 5.57 -9.53 15.13
CA ARG A 120 5.45 -10.40 16.31
C ARG A 120 4.09 -11.10 16.38
N TYR A 121 3.02 -10.41 16.01
CA TYR A 121 1.67 -11.00 15.97
C TYR A 121 1.57 -12.12 14.94
N LEU A 122 2.13 -11.97 13.74
CA LEU A 122 2.12 -13.05 12.74
C LEU A 122 2.89 -14.29 13.19
N ALA A 123 3.96 -14.11 13.97
CA ALA A 123 4.71 -15.21 14.58
C ALA A 123 4.03 -15.82 15.81
N SER A 124 2.99 -15.18 16.35
CA SER A 124 2.32 -15.61 17.58
C SER A 124 1.40 -16.81 17.35
N GLU A 125 1.17 -17.59 18.41
CA GLU A 125 0.22 -18.71 18.38
C GLU A 125 -1.22 -18.25 18.18
N ALA A 126 -1.56 -17.04 18.63
CA ALA A 126 -2.89 -16.46 18.47
C ALA A 126 -3.26 -16.27 16.98
N TYR A 127 -2.29 -15.81 16.17
CA TYR A 127 -2.50 -15.68 14.73
C TYR A 127 -2.72 -17.06 14.08
N ARG A 128 -1.86 -18.03 14.41
CA ARG A 128 -1.98 -19.41 13.93
C ARG A 128 -3.30 -20.06 14.33
N GLN A 129 -3.79 -19.84 15.54
CA GLN A 129 -5.08 -20.36 15.98
C GLN A 129 -6.27 -19.73 15.21
N THR A 130 -6.16 -18.45 14.87
CA THR A 130 -7.24 -17.69 14.22
C THR A 130 -7.32 -17.95 12.72
N TYR A 131 -6.16 -18.01 12.04
CA TYR A 131 -6.05 -18.08 10.59
C TYR A 131 -5.54 -19.42 10.05
N GLN A 132 -4.92 -20.23 10.91
CA GLN A 132 -4.33 -21.53 10.54
C GLN A 132 -3.30 -21.35 9.43
N ASP A 133 -3.34 -22.19 8.40
CA ASP A 133 -2.43 -22.17 7.25
C ASP A 133 -3.00 -21.36 6.07
N ASP A 134 -4.19 -20.78 6.23
CA ASP A 134 -4.91 -20.08 5.18
C ASP A 134 -4.59 -18.57 5.17
N PRO A 135 -4.60 -17.92 3.99
CA PRO A 135 -4.37 -16.47 3.92
C PRO A 135 -5.51 -15.71 4.59
N VAL A 136 -5.18 -14.57 5.21
CA VAL A 136 -6.10 -13.75 6.03
C VAL A 136 -7.47 -13.49 5.40
N TRP A 137 -7.51 -13.32 4.07
CA TRP A 137 -8.72 -12.95 3.34
C TRP A 137 -9.60 -14.16 2.95
N LYS A 138 -9.16 -15.41 3.12
CA LYS A 138 -9.88 -16.60 2.63
C LYS A 138 -11.23 -16.81 3.33
N HIS A 139 -11.27 -16.67 4.66
CA HIS A 139 -12.50 -16.84 5.44
C HIS A 139 -13.44 -15.63 5.37
N TYR A 140 -13.08 -14.60 4.60
CA TYR A 140 -13.85 -13.39 4.50
C TYR A 140 -14.92 -13.46 3.40
N ARG A 141 -16.18 -13.24 3.77
CA ARG A 141 -17.29 -13.11 2.82
C ARG A 141 -17.97 -11.76 2.95
N ARG A 142 -18.18 -11.12 1.79
CA ARG A 142 -18.80 -9.79 1.71
C ARG A 142 -20.30 -9.87 1.46
N ASN A 143 -21.06 -9.17 2.29
CA ASN A 143 -22.49 -9.02 2.11
C ASN A 143 -22.77 -8.09 0.92
N HIS A 144 -23.49 -8.59 -0.08
CA HIS A 144 -23.93 -7.84 -1.26
C HIS A 144 -25.27 -8.40 -1.75
N LYS A 145 -25.99 -7.62 -2.55
CA LYS A 145 -27.29 -8.02 -3.10
C LYS A 145 -27.08 -8.82 -4.40
N GLY A 146 -27.80 -9.93 -4.53
CA GLY A 146 -27.81 -10.77 -5.73
C GLY A 146 -26.66 -11.78 -5.77
N ALA A 147 -26.57 -12.52 -6.88
CA ALA A 147 -25.56 -13.57 -7.07
C ALA A 147 -24.16 -12.99 -7.33
N TYR A 148 -24.08 -11.80 -7.94
CA TYR A 148 -22.82 -11.19 -8.35
C TYR A 148 -22.49 -9.97 -7.50
N PRO A 149 -21.27 -9.87 -6.94
CA PRO A 149 -20.85 -8.70 -6.20
C PRO A 149 -20.65 -7.50 -7.11
N SER A 150 -20.78 -6.31 -6.54
CA SER A 150 -20.40 -5.07 -7.23
C SER A 150 -18.95 -5.12 -7.68
N LYS A 151 -18.65 -4.60 -8.87
CA LYS A 151 -17.29 -4.59 -9.44
C LYS A 151 -16.28 -3.91 -8.50
N LYS A 152 -16.68 -2.82 -7.85
CA LYS A 152 -15.87 -2.06 -6.88
C LYS A 152 -16.31 -2.37 -5.46
N THR A 153 -15.35 -2.49 -4.53
CA THR A 153 -15.64 -2.58 -3.08
C THR A 153 -15.93 -1.20 -2.49
N ARG A 154 -16.25 -1.12 -1.19
CA ARG A 154 -16.46 0.17 -0.49
C ARG A 154 -15.15 0.97 -0.43
N LYS A 155 -15.26 2.30 -0.41
CA LYS A 155 -14.11 3.21 -0.31
C LYS A 155 -13.28 2.96 0.95
N THR A 156 -13.90 3.01 2.13
CA THR A 156 -13.25 2.79 3.43
C THR A 156 -14.15 1.99 4.37
N CYS A 157 -13.54 1.27 5.30
CA CYS A 157 -14.23 0.56 6.38
C CYS A 157 -14.22 1.35 7.71
N ILE A 158 -13.15 2.12 7.92
CA ILE A 158 -12.91 2.97 9.10
C ILE A 158 -13.26 4.42 8.73
N ARG A 159 -13.97 5.11 9.62
CA ARG A 159 -14.33 6.54 9.51
C ARG A 159 -14.13 7.19 10.88
N LYS A 160 -13.44 8.33 10.93
CA LYS A 160 -13.13 9.06 12.18
C LYS A 160 -12.52 8.16 13.27
N GLY A 161 -11.54 7.34 12.91
CA GLY A 161 -10.88 6.43 13.87
C GLY A 161 -11.71 5.22 14.33
N ARG A 162 -12.99 5.10 13.97
CA ARG A 162 -13.85 3.97 14.39
C ARG A 162 -14.30 3.11 13.21
N ILE A 163 -14.51 1.81 13.45
CA ILE A 163 -15.13 0.92 12.46
C ILE A 163 -16.60 1.33 12.27
N SER A 164 -16.93 1.86 11.10
CA SER A 164 -18.29 2.29 10.76
C SER A 164 -19.13 1.16 10.15
N THR A 165 -18.50 0.07 9.70
CA THR A 165 -19.21 -1.02 9.01
C THR A 165 -19.40 -2.23 9.92
N GLY A 166 -20.57 -2.88 9.89
CA GLY A 166 -20.82 -4.10 10.65
C GLY A 166 -19.93 -5.29 10.23
N ASN A 167 -19.67 -5.45 8.93
CA ASN A 167 -18.77 -6.46 8.38
C ASN A 167 -17.53 -5.78 7.76
N PRO A 168 -16.48 -5.42 8.53
CA PRO A 168 -15.27 -4.74 8.06
C PRO A 168 -14.40 -5.62 7.12
N CYS A 169 -13.36 -5.06 6.50
CA CYS A 169 -12.43 -5.86 5.67
C CYS A 169 -11.53 -6.77 6.51
N PRO A 170 -10.91 -7.83 5.94
CA PRO A 170 -9.99 -8.71 6.68
C PRO A 170 -8.87 -7.97 7.44
N ILE A 171 -8.30 -6.94 6.82
CA ILE A 171 -7.27 -6.07 7.42
C ILE A 171 -7.84 -5.03 8.40
N CYS A 172 -9.15 -4.79 8.38
CA CYS A 172 -9.79 -3.76 9.17
C CYS A 172 -10.46 -4.31 10.43
N ARG A 173 -10.81 -5.61 10.41
CA ARG A 173 -11.32 -6.33 11.59
C ARG A 173 -10.24 -6.44 12.64
N ASP A 174 -9.02 -6.75 12.23
CA ASP A 174 -7.91 -7.03 13.15
C ASP A 174 -6.92 -5.86 13.07
N GLU A 175 -6.61 -5.28 14.22
CA GLU A 175 -5.77 -4.08 14.31
C GLU A 175 -4.27 -4.38 14.13
N TYR A 176 -3.84 -5.56 14.55
CA TYR A 176 -2.44 -6.00 14.48
C TYR A 176 -1.99 -6.35 13.06
N LEU A 177 -2.90 -6.35 12.07
CA LEU A 177 -2.56 -6.56 10.67
C LEU A 177 -2.25 -5.21 10.00
N VAL A 178 -0.99 -4.81 10.09
CA VAL A 178 -0.49 -3.55 9.54
C VAL A 178 0.16 -3.80 8.18
N LEU A 179 -0.34 -3.12 7.16
CA LEU A 179 0.20 -3.19 5.80
C LEU A 179 1.40 -2.27 5.67
N ASP A 180 2.59 -2.85 5.76
CA ASP A 180 3.86 -2.16 5.58
C ASP A 180 4.84 -3.00 4.77
N HIS A 181 5.75 -2.31 4.10
CA HIS A 181 6.81 -2.90 3.26
C HIS A 181 7.71 -3.87 4.05
N ASN A 182 7.99 -3.61 5.33
CA ASN A 182 8.80 -4.49 6.17
C ASN A 182 8.08 -5.80 6.54
N ASN A 183 6.75 -5.85 6.45
CA ASN A 183 5.97 -7.04 6.80
C ASN A 183 5.74 -7.93 5.57
N ILE A 184 6.81 -8.62 5.18
CA ILE A 184 6.85 -9.42 3.94
C ILE A 184 5.87 -10.60 4.01
N ASP A 185 5.76 -11.25 5.16
CA ASP A 185 4.91 -12.45 5.34
C ASP A 185 3.43 -12.13 5.18
N LEU A 186 2.99 -10.94 5.59
CA LEU A 186 1.65 -10.46 5.32
C LEU A 186 1.44 -10.11 3.85
N LEU A 187 2.40 -9.40 3.23
CA LEU A 187 2.28 -8.95 1.84
C LEU A 187 2.22 -10.13 0.86
N LYS A 188 3.03 -11.17 1.08
CA LYS A 188 3.06 -12.40 0.27
C LYS A 188 1.68 -13.05 0.15
N GLN A 189 0.84 -13.00 1.20
CA GLN A 189 -0.51 -13.57 1.18
C GLN A 189 -1.47 -12.87 0.21
N PHE A 190 -1.16 -11.63 -0.18
CA PHE A 190 -1.95 -10.85 -1.12
C PHE A 190 -1.38 -10.83 -2.54
N ILE A 191 -0.28 -11.56 -2.78
CA ILE A 191 0.36 -11.68 -4.08
C ILE A 191 0.08 -13.08 -4.63
N SER A 192 -0.20 -13.17 -5.93
CA SER A 192 -0.33 -14.45 -6.62
C SER A 192 1.03 -15.16 -6.66
N PRO A 193 1.17 -16.40 -6.17
CA PRO A 193 2.45 -17.11 -6.17
C PRO A 193 2.96 -17.45 -7.58
N GLN A 194 2.06 -17.52 -8.56
CA GLN A 194 2.43 -17.86 -9.95
C GLN A 194 2.70 -16.63 -10.82
N THR A 195 1.93 -15.57 -10.62
CA THR A 195 2.00 -14.38 -11.49
C THR A 195 2.87 -13.28 -10.89
N GLY A 196 3.07 -13.27 -9.57
CA GLY A 196 3.72 -12.16 -8.86
C GLY A 196 2.86 -10.89 -8.79
N GLU A 197 1.65 -10.90 -9.34
CA GLU A 197 0.73 -9.77 -9.31
C GLU A 197 -0.06 -9.70 -8.01
N VAL A 198 -0.37 -8.46 -7.58
CA VAL A 198 -1.21 -8.20 -6.40
C VAL A 198 -2.66 -8.57 -6.69
N LEU A 199 -3.26 -9.37 -5.80
CA LEU A 199 -4.65 -9.79 -5.93
C LEU A 199 -5.61 -8.59 -5.84
N SER A 200 -6.54 -8.52 -6.79
CA SER A 200 -7.55 -7.47 -6.80
C SER A 200 -8.42 -7.49 -5.54
N TYR A 201 -8.91 -6.32 -5.13
CA TYR A 201 -9.85 -6.20 -3.99
C TYR A 201 -11.17 -6.95 -4.19
N ARG A 202 -11.49 -7.38 -5.41
CA ARG A 202 -12.68 -8.20 -5.69
C ARG A 202 -12.53 -9.62 -5.14
N VAL A 203 -11.30 -10.15 -5.18
CA VAL A 203 -10.95 -11.47 -4.63
C VAL A 203 -10.73 -11.36 -3.13
N THR A 204 -9.88 -10.42 -2.70
CA THR A 204 -9.47 -10.29 -1.29
C THR A 204 -10.53 -9.62 -0.38
N GLY A 205 -11.52 -8.94 -0.95
CA GLY A 205 -12.59 -8.28 -0.19
C GLY A 205 -12.17 -7.01 0.57
N LEU A 206 -10.98 -6.46 0.29
CA LEU A 206 -10.46 -5.24 0.92
C LEU A 206 -11.29 -4.00 0.57
N CYS A 207 -11.31 -3.01 1.47
CA CYS A 207 -11.77 -1.66 1.11
C CYS A 207 -10.74 -0.98 0.20
N GLN A 208 -11.18 -0.09 -0.69
CA GLN A 208 -10.31 0.55 -1.68
C GLN A 208 -9.12 1.28 -1.05
N LYS A 209 -9.31 1.96 0.09
CA LYS A 209 -8.22 2.62 0.82
C LYS A 209 -7.14 1.65 1.30
N LYS A 210 -7.53 0.48 1.82
CA LYS A 210 -6.56 -0.55 2.28
C LYS A 210 -5.87 -1.22 1.09
N HIS A 211 -6.58 -1.43 -0.02
CA HIS A 211 -5.95 -1.94 -1.23
C HIS A 211 -4.94 -0.94 -1.83
N LEU A 212 -5.22 0.36 -1.82
CA LEU A 212 -4.23 1.35 -2.23
C LEU A 212 -3.00 1.34 -1.31
N GLN A 213 -3.18 1.21 0.00
CA GLN A 213 -2.06 1.06 0.95
C GLN A 213 -1.25 -0.21 0.66
N LEU A 214 -1.91 -1.30 0.31
CA LEU A 214 -1.25 -2.56 -0.08
C LEU A 214 -0.38 -2.37 -1.33
N LEU A 215 -0.91 -1.75 -2.39
CA LEU A 215 -0.15 -1.50 -3.61
C LEU A 215 1.11 -0.68 -3.31
N VAL A 216 0.96 0.42 -2.56
CA VAL A 216 2.09 1.26 -2.14
C VAL A 216 3.10 0.49 -1.29
N ALA A 217 2.66 -0.38 -0.39
CA ALA A 217 3.54 -1.20 0.43
C ALA A 217 4.32 -2.23 -0.40
N VAL A 218 3.66 -2.85 -1.38
CA VAL A 218 4.29 -3.82 -2.30
C VAL A 218 5.31 -3.13 -3.19
N GLU A 219 4.96 -2.01 -3.83
CA GLU A 219 5.88 -1.20 -4.64
C GLU A 219 7.12 -0.80 -3.82
N ARG A 220 6.92 -0.26 -2.62
CA ARG A 220 8.03 0.09 -1.71
C ARG A 220 8.89 -1.11 -1.29
N ALA A 221 8.28 -2.29 -1.14
CA ALA A 221 9.02 -3.50 -0.80
C ALA A 221 9.83 -4.04 -2.00
N MET A 222 9.31 -3.89 -3.22
CA MET A 222 10.05 -4.18 -4.46
C MET A 222 11.22 -3.22 -4.65
N ASP A 223 11.00 -1.91 -4.47
CA ASP A 223 12.05 -0.88 -4.59
C ASP A 223 13.21 -1.09 -3.60
N ARG A 224 12.89 -1.58 -2.40
CA ARG A 224 13.88 -1.90 -1.35
C ARG A 224 14.52 -3.27 -1.51
N GLY A 225 14.07 -4.09 -2.46
CA GLY A 225 14.56 -5.45 -2.65
C GLY A 225 14.13 -6.45 -1.56
N MET A 226 13.07 -6.15 -0.81
CA MET A 226 12.52 -7.07 0.20
C MET A 226 11.58 -8.12 -0.41
N LEU A 227 10.92 -7.78 -1.52
CA LEU A 227 10.13 -8.70 -2.32
C LEU A 227 10.86 -9.01 -3.63
N THR A 228 10.95 -10.30 -3.95
CA THR A 228 11.48 -10.78 -5.23
C THR A 228 10.40 -10.70 -6.30
N PHE A 229 10.76 -10.21 -7.49
CA PHE A 229 9.90 -10.14 -8.66
C PHE A 229 10.70 -10.41 -9.93
N ASP A 230 10.02 -10.79 -11.00
CA ASP A 230 10.66 -11.03 -12.29
C ASP A 230 10.98 -9.70 -12.99
N VAL A 231 12.27 -9.51 -13.29
CA VAL A 231 12.75 -8.36 -14.06
C VAL A 231 12.86 -8.76 -15.53
N PRO A 232 12.10 -8.13 -16.44
CA PRO A 232 12.22 -8.44 -17.85
C PRO A 232 13.57 -7.98 -18.39
N PHE A 233 14.18 -8.80 -19.25
CA PHE A 233 15.37 -8.40 -19.99
C PHE A 233 15.00 -7.30 -20.98
N ARG A 234 15.77 -6.20 -20.95
CA ARG A 234 15.64 -5.09 -21.90
C ARG A 234 16.76 -5.18 -22.93
N GLU A 235 16.39 -5.35 -24.19
CA GLU A 235 17.33 -5.30 -25.30
C GLU A 235 17.62 -3.84 -25.67
N TYR A 236 18.89 -3.51 -25.89
CA TYR A 236 19.34 -2.19 -26.30
C TYR A 236 19.86 -2.25 -27.74
N ASP A 237 19.47 -1.25 -28.55
CA ASP A 237 20.06 -1.07 -29.87
C ASP A 237 21.37 -0.27 -29.75
N TYR A 238 22.49 -0.99 -29.80
CA TYR A 238 23.82 -0.38 -29.70
C TYR A 238 24.22 0.42 -30.94
N SER A 239 23.50 0.31 -32.07
CA SER A 239 23.80 1.09 -33.27
C SER A 239 23.56 2.59 -33.10
N GLU A 240 22.72 2.98 -32.13
CA GLU A 240 22.47 4.38 -31.77
C GLU A 240 23.66 5.03 -31.05
N TYR A 241 24.47 4.23 -30.34
CA TYR A 241 25.57 4.72 -29.52
C TYR A 241 26.92 4.71 -30.23
N TYR A 242 27.13 3.78 -31.15
CA TYR A 242 28.38 3.72 -31.93
C TYR A 242 28.17 4.33 -33.31
N THR A 243 28.90 5.41 -33.60
CA THR A 243 28.90 5.93 -34.96
C THR A 243 29.56 4.91 -35.90
N THR A 244 29.15 4.89 -37.16
CA THR A 244 29.71 3.97 -38.16
C THR A 244 31.24 4.08 -38.32
N ASN A 245 31.82 5.20 -37.92
CA ASN A 245 33.27 5.43 -37.93
C ASN A 245 33.99 4.72 -36.77
N ASP A 246 33.33 4.58 -35.62
CA ASP A 246 33.87 3.88 -34.44
C ASP A 246 33.85 2.37 -34.62
N VAL A 247 32.77 1.86 -35.23
CA VAL A 247 32.66 0.44 -35.62
C VAL A 247 33.77 0.05 -36.62
N LYS A 248 34.06 0.91 -37.60
CA LYS A 248 35.15 0.69 -38.57
C LYS A 248 36.54 0.71 -37.94
N LYS A 249 36.73 1.45 -36.84
CA LYS A 249 37.98 1.47 -36.05
C LYS A 249 38.15 0.20 -35.21
N ALA A 250 37.06 -0.37 -34.70
CA ALA A 250 37.09 -1.58 -33.88
C ALA A 250 37.29 -2.87 -34.69
N VAL A 251 36.97 -2.85 -35.99
CA VAL A 251 37.08 -4.01 -36.90
C VAL A 251 38.47 -4.10 -37.59
N LYS A 252 39.29 -3.05 -37.50
CA LYS A 252 40.62 -2.98 -38.12
C LYS A 252 41.73 -3.34 -37.14
#